data_AF-A0A9D9SUJ3-F1
#
_entry.id   AF-A0A9D9SUJ3-F1
#
_cell.length_a   1.000
_cell.length_b   1.000
_cell.length_c   1.000
_cell.angle_alpha   90.00
_cell.angle_beta   90.00
_cell.angle_gamma   90.00
#
_symmetry.space_group_name_H-M   'P 1'
#
loop_
_entity.id
_entity.type
_entity.pdbx_description
1 polymer ?
#
loop_
_entity_poly.entity_id
_entity_poly.type
_entity_poly.pdbx_seq_one_letter_code
_entity_poly.pdbx_strand_id
1 'polypeptide(L)'
;MRTPMKLRFDEQVAIVTGAGKGLGREYALQLAARGARVLVNNRAHAGDPVRSADSTVAAIVAGGGAAVANYASVEDEDAPQEMLRQALAAWGRVDIVIHNAGIARSGFFTRMSATDFAALMRINFLAPVALTRAVLPHMRERGYGRMVFSTSAAGLYGNRGQSAYSASKAALLAFMQSIRLEESGYDFRVNAIAPFADTPMTAGYMPGQSDGRFSTAWPAALALWFAHRDCSASGDTVIAGGGVFRAARWVEGEGLQIPGFAQIGAEDIARHYAAIRSLDPAIGQDSADDCFRRVVAAAAPDS
;
A
#
# COMPACT_ATOMS: atom_id res chain seq x y z
N MET A 1 28.68 13.83 -18.37
CA MET A 1 27.42 13.54 -17.66
C MET A 1 27.51 12.10 -17.18
N ARG A 2 27.62 11.83 -15.87
CA ARG A 2 27.66 10.44 -15.37
C ARG A 2 26.34 9.78 -15.74
N THR A 3 26.37 8.62 -16.40
CA THR A 3 25.19 7.80 -16.63
C THR A 3 24.53 7.57 -15.26
N PRO A 4 23.25 7.94 -15.05
CA PRO A 4 22.62 7.74 -13.75
C PRO A 4 22.69 6.25 -13.41
N MET A 5 23.19 5.95 -12.20
CA MET A 5 23.32 4.59 -11.72
C MET A 5 21.93 3.95 -11.72
N LYS A 6 21.75 2.89 -12.51
CA LYS A 6 20.48 2.19 -12.65
C LYS A 6 20.19 1.49 -11.32
N LEU A 7 19.03 1.73 -10.71
CA LEU A 7 18.60 0.98 -9.52
C LEU A 7 18.52 -0.52 -9.85
N ARG A 8 19.15 -1.36 -9.02
CA ARG A 8 19.27 -2.81 -9.20
C ARG A 8 18.68 -3.56 -8.02
N PHE A 9 18.17 -4.75 -8.28
CA PHE A 9 17.59 -5.67 -7.31
C PHE A 9 18.25 -7.05 -7.39
N ASP A 10 19.51 -7.09 -7.85
CA ASP A 10 20.28 -8.32 -8.01
C ASP A 10 20.31 -9.08 -6.67
N GLU A 11 20.15 -10.40 -6.74
CA GLU A 11 20.06 -11.32 -5.58
C GLU A 11 18.88 -11.09 -4.62
N GLN A 12 17.94 -10.18 -4.91
CA GLN A 12 16.73 -9.98 -4.10
C GLN A 12 15.55 -10.81 -4.62
N VAL A 13 14.71 -11.28 -3.69
CA VAL A 13 13.48 -12.02 -4.00
C VAL A 13 12.26 -11.16 -3.67
N ALA A 14 11.37 -11.02 -4.64
CA ALA A 14 10.13 -10.28 -4.50
C ALA A 14 8.90 -11.18 -4.62
N ILE A 15 7.93 -11.00 -3.72
CA ILE A 15 6.56 -11.50 -3.87
C ILE A 15 5.70 -10.34 -4.35
N VAL A 16 5.01 -10.52 -5.48
CA VAL A 16 4.04 -9.53 -5.99
C VAL A 16 2.68 -10.20 -6.10
N THR A 17 1.71 -9.72 -5.31
CA THR A 17 0.34 -10.27 -5.33
C THR A 17 -0.51 -9.56 -6.38
N GLY A 18 -1.42 -10.30 -7.03
CA GLY A 18 -2.23 -9.77 -8.14
C GLY A 18 -1.40 -9.39 -9.37
N ALA A 19 -0.31 -10.13 -9.62
CA ALA A 19 0.70 -9.83 -10.64
C ALA A 19 0.37 -10.41 -12.04
N GLY A 20 -0.86 -10.87 -12.26
CA GLY A 20 -1.28 -11.42 -13.56
C GLY A 20 -1.57 -10.35 -14.63
N LYS A 21 -1.91 -9.12 -14.23
CA LYS A 21 -2.28 -8.03 -15.15
C LYS A 21 -2.11 -6.65 -14.51
N GLY A 22 -2.23 -5.60 -15.33
CA GLY A 22 -2.21 -4.20 -14.88
C GLY A 22 -0.95 -3.85 -14.08
N LEU A 23 -1.13 -3.12 -12.97
CA LEU A 23 -0.05 -2.63 -12.11
C LEU A 23 0.82 -3.76 -11.54
N GLY A 24 0.23 -4.82 -11.00
CA GLY A 24 1.00 -5.93 -10.43
C GLY A 24 1.91 -6.60 -11.45
N ARG A 25 1.43 -6.80 -12.69
CA ARG A 25 2.25 -7.32 -13.80
C ARG A 25 3.40 -6.37 -14.12
N GLU A 26 3.13 -5.07 -14.19
CA GLU A 26 4.15 -4.05 -14.45
C GLU A 26 5.24 -4.06 -13.36
N TYR A 27 4.86 -4.14 -12.08
CA TYR A 27 5.80 -4.22 -10.96
C TYR A 27 6.72 -5.44 -11.09
N ALA A 28 6.14 -6.61 -11.36
CA ALA A 28 6.87 -7.86 -11.53
C ALA A 28 7.88 -7.81 -12.70
N LEU A 29 7.43 -7.31 -13.86
CA LEU A 29 8.28 -7.14 -15.04
C LEU A 29 9.44 -6.19 -14.76
N GLN A 30 9.17 -5.05 -14.12
CA GLN A 30 10.18 -4.03 -13.86
C GLN A 30 11.19 -4.43 -12.80
N LEU A 31 10.77 -5.16 -11.75
CA LEU A 31 11.66 -5.75 -10.76
C LEU A 31 12.59 -6.78 -11.41
N ALA A 32 12.04 -7.70 -12.20
CA ALA A 32 12.81 -8.75 -12.86
C ALA A 32 13.81 -8.18 -13.89
N ALA A 33 13.41 -7.19 -14.68
CA ALA A 33 14.29 -6.49 -15.62
C ALA A 33 15.47 -5.76 -14.94
N ARG A 34 15.42 -5.61 -13.60
CA ARG A 34 16.46 -5.00 -12.77
C ARG A 34 17.17 -6.00 -11.85
N GLY A 35 16.97 -7.30 -12.04
CA GLY A 35 17.73 -8.37 -11.39
C GLY A 35 17.01 -9.10 -10.26
N ALA A 36 15.80 -8.68 -9.88
CA ALA A 36 15.04 -9.39 -8.86
C ALA A 36 14.56 -10.76 -9.37
N ARG A 37 14.48 -11.74 -8.46
CA ARG A 37 13.76 -12.99 -8.69
C ARG A 37 12.34 -12.82 -8.16
N VAL A 38 11.31 -13.13 -8.97
CA VAL A 38 9.94 -12.71 -8.66
C VAL A 38 8.98 -13.90 -8.55
N LEU A 39 8.35 -14.06 -7.38
CA LEU A 39 7.16 -14.88 -7.23
C LEU A 39 5.95 -14.07 -7.69
N VAL A 40 5.36 -14.50 -8.81
CA VAL A 40 4.21 -13.87 -9.45
C VAL A 40 2.95 -14.55 -8.92
N ASN A 41 2.31 -13.97 -7.91
CA ASN A 41 1.03 -14.47 -7.41
C ASN A 41 -0.13 -13.86 -8.20
N ASN A 42 -1.00 -14.71 -8.74
CA ASN A 42 -2.35 -14.33 -9.15
C ASN A 42 -3.24 -15.57 -9.15
N ARG A 43 -4.42 -15.46 -8.54
CA ARG A 43 -5.37 -16.58 -8.49
C ARG A 43 -5.68 -17.13 -9.88
N ALA A 44 -5.80 -18.44 -9.98
CA ALA A 44 -6.34 -19.08 -11.17
C ALA A 44 -7.86 -18.84 -11.24
N HIS A 45 -8.37 -18.54 -12.42
CA HIS A 45 -9.81 -18.46 -12.68
C HIS A 45 -10.25 -19.71 -13.42
N ALA A 46 -11.35 -20.32 -12.96
CA ALA A 46 -11.92 -21.48 -13.64
C ALA A 46 -12.35 -21.08 -15.06
N GLY A 47 -11.91 -21.84 -16.06
CA GLY A 47 -12.21 -21.61 -17.47
C GLY A 47 -11.23 -20.72 -18.23
N ASP A 48 -10.23 -20.12 -17.56
CA ASP A 48 -9.16 -19.40 -18.27
C ASP A 48 -8.24 -20.40 -18.99
N PRO A 49 -8.05 -20.29 -20.32
CA PRO A 49 -7.19 -21.20 -21.08
C PRO A 49 -5.71 -21.06 -20.70
N VAL A 50 -5.32 -19.88 -20.23
CA VAL A 50 -3.96 -19.57 -19.76
C VAL A 50 -4.09 -18.79 -18.45
N ARG A 51 -3.40 -19.23 -17.40
CA ARG A 51 -3.40 -18.53 -16.12
C ARG A 51 -2.58 -17.25 -16.25
N SER A 52 -3.15 -16.12 -15.84
CA SER A 52 -2.49 -14.82 -16.01
C SER A 52 -1.11 -14.70 -15.33
N ALA A 53 -0.87 -15.44 -14.23
CA ALA A 53 0.46 -15.52 -13.62
C ALA A 53 1.50 -16.12 -14.58
N ASP A 54 1.14 -17.17 -15.33
CA ASP A 54 2.01 -17.83 -16.30
C ASP A 54 2.42 -16.89 -17.43
N SER A 55 1.49 -16.07 -17.91
CA SER A 55 1.77 -15.06 -18.95
C SER A 55 2.79 -14.02 -18.47
N THR A 56 2.73 -13.60 -17.20
CA THR A 56 3.72 -12.69 -16.63
C THR A 56 5.06 -13.38 -16.45
N VAL A 57 5.09 -14.62 -15.94
CA VAL A 57 6.34 -15.41 -15.80
C VAL A 57 7.01 -15.62 -17.15
N ALA A 58 6.25 -16.02 -18.18
CA ALA A 58 6.76 -16.22 -19.53
C ALA A 58 7.40 -14.94 -20.09
N ALA A 59 6.76 -13.78 -19.88
CA ALA A 59 7.31 -12.49 -20.28
C ALA A 59 8.60 -12.13 -19.53
N ILE A 60 8.68 -12.43 -18.22
CA ILE A 60 9.90 -12.24 -17.43
C ILE A 60 11.04 -13.12 -17.95
N VAL A 61 10.78 -14.41 -18.19
CA VAL A 61 11.77 -15.38 -18.68
C VAL A 61 12.24 -15.03 -20.09
N ALA A 62 11.32 -14.64 -20.98
CA ALA A 62 11.66 -14.16 -22.32
C ALA A 62 12.55 -12.89 -22.28
N GLY A 63 12.42 -12.07 -21.24
CA GLY A 63 13.29 -10.93 -20.97
C GLY A 63 14.60 -11.26 -20.25
N GLY A 64 14.90 -12.55 -20.00
CA GLY A 64 16.10 -13.01 -19.31
C GLY A 64 16.07 -12.92 -17.78
N GLY A 65 14.90 -12.66 -17.19
CA GLY A 65 14.71 -12.64 -15.73
C GLY A 65 14.30 -14.00 -15.15
N ALA A 66 14.22 -14.07 -13.82
CA ALA A 66 13.80 -15.28 -13.10
C ALA A 66 12.46 -15.04 -12.38
N ALA A 67 11.49 -15.92 -12.60
CA ALA A 67 10.20 -15.87 -11.93
C ALA A 67 9.55 -17.25 -11.79
N VAL A 68 8.69 -17.39 -10.78
CA VAL A 68 7.82 -18.57 -10.59
C VAL A 68 6.38 -18.10 -10.38
N ALA A 69 5.43 -18.86 -10.92
CA ALA A 69 4.01 -18.56 -10.75
C ALA A 69 3.47 -19.16 -9.45
N ASN A 70 2.59 -18.42 -8.77
CA ASN A 70 1.78 -18.91 -7.66
C ASN A 70 0.31 -18.63 -7.96
N TYR A 71 -0.55 -19.64 -7.75
CA TYR A 71 -1.95 -19.60 -8.19
C TYR A 71 -2.95 -19.47 -7.04
N ALA A 72 -2.48 -19.37 -5.79
CA ALA A 72 -3.35 -19.28 -4.63
C ALA A 72 -4.20 -17.99 -4.69
N SER A 73 -5.47 -18.08 -4.27
CA SER A 73 -6.22 -16.87 -3.98
C SER A 73 -5.65 -16.25 -2.71
N VAL A 74 -5.44 -14.95 -2.72
CA VAL A 74 -4.94 -14.25 -1.52
C VAL A 74 -5.92 -14.32 -0.34
N GLU A 75 -7.16 -14.74 -0.58
CA GLU A 75 -8.16 -14.97 0.46
C GLU A 75 -8.12 -16.38 1.07
N ASP A 76 -7.35 -17.30 0.49
CA ASP A 76 -7.21 -18.66 1.02
C ASP A 76 -6.37 -18.61 2.30
N GLU A 77 -6.76 -19.42 3.30
CA GLU A 77 -6.12 -19.43 4.63
C GLU A 77 -4.63 -19.77 4.56
N ASP A 78 -4.25 -20.74 3.72
CA ASP A 78 -2.88 -21.20 3.58
C ASP A 78 -2.04 -20.37 2.58
N ALA A 79 -2.65 -19.44 1.83
CA ALA A 79 -1.94 -18.69 0.78
C ALA A 79 -0.71 -17.92 1.29
N PRO A 80 -0.73 -17.26 2.46
CA PRO A 80 0.45 -16.61 3.03
C PRO A 80 1.65 -17.55 3.21
N GLN A 81 1.41 -18.72 3.82
CA GLN A 81 2.46 -19.70 4.10
C GLN A 81 2.93 -20.38 2.83
N GLU A 82 2.02 -20.67 1.91
CA GLU A 82 2.35 -21.25 0.61
C GLU A 82 3.25 -20.33 -0.22
N MET A 83 2.92 -19.03 -0.30
CA MET A 83 3.76 -18.05 -1.00
C MET A 83 5.15 -17.94 -0.38
N LEU A 84 5.26 -17.87 0.95
CA LEU A 84 6.54 -17.84 1.66
C LEU A 84 7.35 -19.11 1.37
N ARG A 85 6.75 -20.29 1.60
CA ARG A 85 7.38 -21.60 1.39
C ARG A 85 7.88 -21.76 -0.04
N GLN A 86 7.09 -21.36 -1.03
CA GLN A 86 7.48 -21.44 -2.43
C GLN A 86 8.66 -20.50 -2.76
N ALA A 87 8.66 -19.27 -2.25
CA ALA A 87 9.77 -18.34 -2.45
C ALA A 87 11.07 -18.84 -1.79
N LEU A 88 10.97 -19.39 -0.57
CA LEU A 88 12.11 -19.99 0.14
C LEU A 88 12.62 -21.24 -0.58
N ALA A 89 11.74 -22.11 -1.08
CA ALA A 89 12.14 -23.30 -1.83
C ALA A 89 12.84 -22.94 -3.15
N ALA A 90 12.40 -21.87 -3.83
CA ALA A 90 12.98 -21.45 -5.09
C ALA A 90 14.33 -20.72 -4.92
N TRP A 91 14.45 -19.85 -3.91
CA TRP A 91 15.56 -18.89 -3.82
C TRP A 91 16.10 -18.63 -2.40
N GLY A 92 15.56 -19.30 -1.39
CA GLY A 92 16.06 -19.27 -0.01
C GLY A 92 15.81 -17.98 0.76
N ARG A 93 15.10 -17.00 0.19
CA ARG A 93 14.84 -15.69 0.82
C ARG A 93 13.57 -15.01 0.33
N VAL A 94 13.09 -14.04 1.11
CA VAL A 94 12.07 -13.04 0.70
C VAL A 94 12.51 -11.67 1.21
N ASP A 95 12.70 -10.72 0.30
CA ASP A 95 13.22 -9.39 0.62
C ASP A 95 12.18 -8.28 0.40
N ILE A 96 11.30 -8.49 -0.58
CA ILE A 96 10.35 -7.49 -1.07
C ILE A 96 8.96 -8.11 -1.11
N VAL A 97 7.96 -7.41 -0.59
CA VAL A 97 6.55 -7.76 -0.82
C VAL A 97 5.79 -6.55 -1.34
N ILE A 98 5.19 -6.68 -2.53
CA ILE A 98 4.27 -5.68 -3.08
C ILE A 98 2.85 -6.23 -2.97
N HIS A 99 2.10 -5.70 -2.02
CA HIS A 99 0.69 -6.00 -1.79
C HIS A 99 -0.17 -5.23 -2.80
N ASN A 100 -0.38 -5.83 -3.97
CA ASN A 100 -1.14 -5.24 -5.07
C ASN A 100 -2.48 -5.95 -5.33
N ALA A 101 -2.65 -7.22 -4.94
CA ALA A 101 -3.91 -7.91 -5.08
C ALA A 101 -5.06 -7.11 -4.45
N GLY A 102 -6.17 -7.01 -5.17
CA GLY A 102 -7.32 -6.28 -4.70
C GLY A 102 -8.52 -6.41 -5.62
N ILE A 103 -9.70 -6.20 -5.05
CA ILE A 103 -10.96 -6.09 -5.78
C ILE A 103 -11.59 -4.72 -5.48
N ALA A 104 -12.41 -4.26 -6.42
CA ALA A 104 -13.26 -3.09 -6.25
C ALA A 104 -14.70 -3.49 -6.55
N ARG A 105 -15.65 -3.02 -5.73
CA ARG A 105 -17.08 -3.09 -6.00
C ARG A 105 -17.70 -1.74 -5.68
N SER A 106 -18.60 -1.31 -6.55
CA SER A 106 -19.32 -0.05 -6.40
C SER A 106 -20.78 -0.30 -6.11
N GLY A 107 -21.34 0.48 -5.21
CA GLY A 107 -22.71 0.41 -4.75
C GLY A 107 -22.90 1.32 -3.54
N PHE A 108 -24.05 1.96 -3.43
CA PHE A 108 -24.39 2.67 -2.18
C PHE A 108 -24.39 1.69 -1.02
N PHE A 109 -23.95 2.16 0.15
CA PHE A 109 -23.86 1.33 1.35
C PHE A 109 -25.19 0.63 1.68
N THR A 110 -26.31 1.33 1.54
CA THR A 110 -27.67 0.80 1.77
C THR A 110 -28.06 -0.36 0.83
N ARG A 111 -27.31 -0.60 -0.24
CA ARG A 111 -27.54 -1.68 -1.22
C ARG A 111 -26.39 -2.69 -1.25
N MET A 112 -25.37 -2.53 -0.40
CA MET A 112 -24.24 -3.43 -0.33
C MET A 112 -24.55 -4.60 0.61
N SER A 113 -24.36 -5.83 0.15
CA SER A 113 -24.51 -6.99 1.02
C SER A 113 -23.36 -7.08 2.03
N ALA A 114 -23.62 -7.65 3.20
CA ALA A 114 -22.58 -7.91 4.19
C ALA A 114 -21.47 -8.82 3.63
N THR A 115 -21.83 -9.79 2.79
CA THR A 115 -20.88 -10.69 2.11
C THR A 115 -19.93 -9.93 1.19
N ASP A 116 -20.44 -8.99 0.39
CA ASP A 116 -19.59 -8.18 -0.50
C ASP A 116 -18.68 -7.23 0.29
N PHE A 117 -19.20 -6.65 1.36
CA PHE A 117 -18.41 -5.83 2.28
C PHE A 117 -17.26 -6.66 2.89
N ALA A 118 -17.58 -7.84 3.43
CA ALA A 118 -16.61 -8.73 4.05
C ALA A 118 -15.56 -9.21 3.04
N ALA A 119 -15.95 -9.51 1.79
CA ALA A 119 -15.02 -9.91 0.74
C ALA A 119 -14.01 -8.79 0.40
N LEU A 120 -14.46 -7.53 0.35
CA LEU A 120 -13.57 -6.38 0.15
C LEU A 120 -12.57 -6.24 1.30
N MET A 121 -13.01 -6.34 2.55
CA MET A 121 -12.12 -6.30 3.71
C MET A 121 -11.14 -7.48 3.73
N ARG A 122 -11.62 -8.68 3.41
CA ARG A 122 -10.81 -9.90 3.37
C ARG A 122 -9.68 -9.78 2.35
N ILE A 123 -10.00 -9.44 1.11
CA ILE A 123 -9.02 -9.42 0.02
C ILE A 123 -8.12 -8.18 0.08
N ASN A 124 -8.68 -6.99 0.33
CA ASN A 124 -7.90 -5.75 0.24
C ASN A 124 -7.12 -5.42 1.51
N PHE A 125 -7.51 -5.96 2.67
CA PHE A 125 -6.88 -5.65 3.96
C PHE A 125 -6.37 -6.88 4.69
N LEU A 126 -7.24 -7.85 5.02
CA LEU A 126 -6.82 -8.99 5.85
C LEU A 126 -5.80 -9.90 5.14
N ALA A 127 -5.91 -10.08 3.83
CA ALA A 127 -4.93 -10.84 3.05
C ALA A 127 -3.52 -10.19 3.07
N PRO A 128 -3.36 -8.87 2.84
CA PRO A 128 -2.10 -8.18 3.11
C PRO A 128 -1.56 -8.36 4.53
N VAL A 129 -2.43 -8.27 5.56
CA VAL A 129 -2.03 -8.49 6.96
C VAL A 129 -1.52 -9.92 7.17
N ALA A 130 -2.22 -10.92 6.65
CA ALA A 130 -1.85 -12.32 6.79
C ALA A 130 -0.52 -12.65 6.11
N LEU A 131 -0.30 -12.15 4.89
CA LEU A 131 0.98 -12.29 4.19
C LEU A 131 2.11 -11.54 4.91
N THR A 132 1.85 -10.33 5.40
CA THR A 132 2.82 -9.57 6.22
C THR A 132 3.25 -10.40 7.43
N ARG A 133 2.28 -10.93 8.19
CA ARG A 133 2.53 -11.77 9.36
C ARG A 133 3.37 -13.01 9.02
N ALA A 134 3.13 -13.64 7.88
CA ALA A 134 3.89 -14.82 7.46
C ALA A 134 5.36 -14.49 7.15
N VAL A 135 5.63 -13.43 6.38
CA VAL A 135 6.99 -13.12 5.90
C VAL A 135 7.85 -12.36 6.91
N LEU A 136 7.24 -11.64 7.86
CA LEU A 136 7.95 -10.71 8.74
C LEU A 136 9.03 -11.37 9.61
N PRO A 137 8.78 -12.54 10.25
CA PRO A 137 9.83 -13.24 11.01
C PRO A 137 11.07 -13.55 10.17
N HIS A 138 10.87 -13.95 8.91
CA HIS A 138 11.97 -14.21 7.98
C HIS A 138 12.73 -12.93 7.62
N MET A 139 12.03 -11.83 7.33
CA MET A 139 12.68 -10.54 7.04
C MET A 139 13.50 -10.03 8.23
N ARG A 140 13.00 -10.20 9.47
CA ARG A 140 13.73 -9.86 10.70
C ARG A 140 15.01 -10.70 10.84
N GLU A 141 14.92 -12.01 10.68
CA GLU A 141 16.07 -12.92 10.74
C GLU A 141 17.14 -12.57 9.69
N ARG A 142 16.71 -12.19 8.47
CA ARG A 142 17.60 -11.78 7.39
C ARG A 142 18.15 -10.36 7.55
N GLY A 143 17.61 -9.58 8.48
CA GLY A 143 17.98 -8.19 8.69
C GLY A 143 17.68 -7.28 7.49
N TYR A 144 16.67 -7.61 6.67
CA TYR A 144 16.25 -6.78 5.53
C TYR A 144 14.79 -7.06 5.15
N GLY A 145 14.01 -6.01 4.92
CA GLY A 145 12.67 -6.11 4.35
C GLY A 145 12.18 -4.80 3.71
N ARG A 146 11.50 -4.91 2.58
CA ARG A 146 10.77 -3.79 1.95
C ARG A 146 9.34 -4.21 1.63
N MET A 147 8.37 -3.40 2.03
CA MET A 147 6.96 -3.65 1.77
C MET A 147 6.29 -2.45 1.11
N VAL A 148 5.44 -2.72 0.13
CA VAL A 148 4.65 -1.70 -0.55
C VAL A 148 3.18 -2.08 -0.54
N PHE A 149 2.35 -1.26 0.11
CA PHE A 149 0.90 -1.41 0.07
C PHE A 149 0.28 -0.61 -1.08
N SER A 150 -0.70 -1.18 -1.75
CA SER A 150 -1.52 -0.45 -2.73
C SER A 150 -2.80 0.06 -2.05
N THR A 151 -2.80 1.34 -1.64
CA THR A 151 -4.01 2.05 -1.22
C THR A 151 -4.73 2.65 -2.44
N SER A 152 -5.53 3.70 -2.25
CA SER A 152 -6.16 4.47 -3.33
C SER A 152 -6.54 5.87 -2.86
N ALA A 153 -6.89 6.77 -3.79
CA ALA A 153 -7.52 8.04 -3.44
C ALA A 153 -8.85 7.84 -2.68
N ALA A 154 -9.60 6.77 -2.98
CA ALA A 154 -10.78 6.40 -2.20
C ALA A 154 -10.43 6.00 -0.76
N GLY A 155 -9.28 5.34 -0.55
CA GLY A 155 -8.76 5.06 0.80
C GLY A 155 -8.34 6.32 1.56
N LEU A 156 -7.84 7.34 0.87
CA LEU A 156 -7.41 8.61 1.48
C LEU A 156 -8.58 9.54 1.79
N TYR A 157 -9.56 9.63 0.89
CA TYR A 157 -10.56 10.70 0.90
C TYR A 157 -12.01 10.20 0.91
N GLY A 158 -12.21 8.89 0.87
CA GLY A 158 -13.50 8.28 0.55
C GLY A 158 -13.83 8.41 -0.93
N ASN A 159 -14.80 7.61 -1.38
CA ASN A 159 -15.40 7.78 -2.69
C ASN A 159 -16.88 7.35 -2.66
N ARG A 160 -17.73 8.13 -3.36
CA ARG A 160 -19.17 7.92 -3.36
C ARG A 160 -19.50 6.56 -3.96
N GLY A 161 -20.27 5.76 -3.22
CA GLY A 161 -20.62 4.40 -3.63
C GLY A 161 -19.48 3.39 -3.50
N GLN A 162 -18.43 3.69 -2.73
CA GLN A 162 -17.30 2.78 -2.52
C GLN A 162 -16.94 2.68 -1.03
N SER A 163 -17.91 2.65 -0.13
CA SER A 163 -17.67 2.68 1.32
C SER A 163 -16.76 1.54 1.79
N ALA A 164 -17.07 0.29 1.43
CA ALA A 164 -16.25 -0.88 1.79
C ALA A 164 -14.86 -0.86 1.15
N TYR A 165 -14.76 -0.45 -0.11
CA TYR A 165 -13.47 -0.34 -0.80
C TYR A 165 -12.60 0.75 -0.15
N SER A 166 -13.17 1.93 0.10
CA SER A 166 -12.52 3.06 0.79
C SER A 166 -12.03 2.62 2.17
N ALA A 167 -12.90 2.01 2.99
CA ALA A 167 -12.55 1.50 4.30
C ALA A 167 -11.39 0.48 4.24
N SER A 168 -11.46 -0.48 3.32
CA SER A 168 -10.42 -1.50 3.17
C SER A 168 -9.06 -0.91 2.76
N LYS A 169 -9.03 0.13 1.92
CA LYS A 169 -7.80 0.79 1.48
C LYS A 169 -7.27 1.80 2.50
N ALA A 170 -8.15 2.42 3.29
CA ALA A 170 -7.78 3.26 4.42
C ALA A 170 -7.15 2.43 5.55
N ALA A 171 -7.67 1.23 5.83
CA ALA A 171 -7.16 0.33 6.86
C ALA A 171 -5.68 -0.03 6.64
N LEU A 172 -5.25 -0.17 5.38
CA LEU A 172 -3.83 -0.38 5.04
C LEU A 172 -2.94 0.77 5.50
N LEU A 173 -3.42 2.02 5.48
CA LEU A 173 -2.64 3.18 5.89
C LEU A 173 -2.36 3.15 7.39
N ALA A 174 -3.39 2.88 8.19
CA ALA A 174 -3.23 2.75 9.65
C ALA A 174 -2.33 1.55 9.99
N PHE A 175 -2.56 0.40 9.36
CA PHE A 175 -1.73 -0.79 9.57
C PHE A 175 -0.25 -0.55 9.21
N MET A 176 0.01 0.13 8.09
CA MET A 176 1.36 0.55 7.71
C MET A 176 2.03 1.43 8.77
N GLN A 177 1.31 2.42 9.32
CA GLN A 177 1.87 3.30 10.34
C GLN A 177 2.16 2.56 11.65
N SER A 178 1.39 1.54 12.01
CA SER A 178 1.70 0.71 13.17
C SER A 178 2.93 -0.17 12.93
N ILE A 179 2.96 -0.94 11.84
CA ILE A 179 4.06 -1.90 11.62
C ILE A 179 5.40 -1.19 11.36
N ARG A 180 5.42 0.01 10.77
CA ARG A 180 6.69 0.74 10.62
C ARG A 180 7.33 1.09 11.97
N LEU A 181 6.51 1.33 13.00
CA LEU A 181 6.97 1.68 14.34
C LEU A 181 7.40 0.42 15.08
N GLU A 182 6.61 -0.65 15.01
CA GLU A 182 6.93 -1.97 15.56
C GLU A 182 8.25 -2.54 15.01
N GLU A 183 8.53 -2.29 13.72
CA GLU A 183 9.73 -2.79 13.04
C GLU A 183 10.90 -1.79 12.98
N SER A 184 10.81 -0.65 13.67
CA SER A 184 11.80 0.44 13.58
C SER A 184 13.23 0.03 14.00
N GLY A 185 13.37 -1.03 14.79
CA GLY A 185 14.66 -1.62 15.19
C GLY A 185 15.34 -2.51 14.14
N TYR A 186 14.67 -2.80 13.02
CA TYR A 186 15.18 -3.65 11.93
C TYR A 186 15.44 -2.83 10.67
N ASP A 187 16.23 -3.35 9.70
CA ASP A 187 16.26 -2.76 8.35
C ASP A 187 15.00 -3.15 7.54
N PHE A 188 13.86 -2.76 8.07
CA PHE A 188 12.55 -2.92 7.47
C PHE A 188 12.01 -1.55 7.06
N ARG A 189 11.42 -1.46 5.87
CA ARG A 189 10.68 -0.26 5.43
C ARG A 189 9.35 -0.67 4.82
N VAL A 190 8.32 0.11 5.10
CA VAL A 190 7.00 -0.08 4.53
C VAL A 190 6.45 1.24 4.06
N ASN A 191 5.93 1.30 2.85
CA ASN A 191 5.31 2.50 2.28
C ASN A 191 4.03 2.13 1.52
N ALA A 192 3.23 3.14 1.18
CA ALA A 192 1.99 2.97 0.44
C ALA A 192 1.97 3.82 -0.84
N ILE A 193 1.36 3.27 -1.88
CA ILE A 193 1.08 3.98 -3.13
C ILE A 193 -0.43 4.13 -3.30
N ALA A 194 -0.86 5.31 -3.75
CA ALA A 194 -2.21 5.58 -4.24
C ALA A 194 -2.15 5.78 -5.77
N PRO A 195 -2.21 4.69 -6.55
CA PRO A 195 -1.94 4.75 -7.99
C PRO A 195 -3.15 5.22 -8.79
N PHE A 196 -2.88 5.99 -9.84
CA PHE A 196 -3.77 6.27 -10.96
C PHE A 196 -3.14 5.72 -12.23
N ALA A 197 -3.72 4.67 -12.79
CA ALA A 197 -3.23 4.03 -14.00
C ALA A 197 -4.37 3.44 -14.82
N ASP A 198 -4.16 3.32 -16.13
CA ASP A 198 -5.06 2.63 -17.05
C ASP A 198 -4.91 1.12 -16.88
N THR A 199 -5.92 0.52 -16.25
CA THR A 199 -5.97 -0.91 -15.97
C THR A 199 -7.38 -1.42 -16.21
N PRO A 200 -7.58 -2.75 -16.30
CA PRO A 200 -8.93 -3.32 -16.35
C PRO A 200 -9.82 -2.90 -15.17
N MET A 201 -9.26 -2.57 -14.00
CA MET A 201 -10.01 -2.12 -12.82
C MET A 201 -10.52 -0.68 -12.95
N THR A 202 -9.76 0.18 -13.63
CA THR A 202 -10.01 1.64 -13.72
C THR A 202 -10.72 2.05 -15.01
N ALA A 203 -10.84 1.16 -15.99
CA ALA A 203 -11.44 1.43 -17.30
C ALA A 203 -12.83 2.10 -17.23
N GLY A 204 -13.67 1.72 -16.26
CA GLY A 204 -15.00 2.32 -16.07
C GLY A 204 -15.01 3.71 -15.43
N TYR A 205 -13.90 4.15 -14.84
CA TYR A 205 -13.77 5.43 -14.13
C TYR A 205 -12.95 6.47 -14.90
N MET A 206 -12.27 6.06 -15.98
CA MET A 206 -11.37 6.91 -16.77
C MET A 206 -11.70 6.87 -18.27
N PRO A 207 -12.95 7.17 -18.68
CA PRO A 207 -13.31 7.14 -20.09
C PRO A 207 -12.52 8.21 -20.87
N GLY A 208 -11.90 7.79 -21.98
CA GLY A 208 -11.20 8.70 -22.91
C GLY A 208 -9.82 9.20 -22.46
N GLN A 209 -9.22 8.63 -21.42
CA GLN A 209 -7.91 9.03 -20.91
C GLN A 209 -6.76 8.09 -21.34
N SER A 210 -6.98 7.25 -22.34
CA SER A 210 -6.06 6.21 -22.83
C SER A 210 -4.99 6.74 -23.80
N ASP A 211 -4.46 7.95 -23.59
CA ASP A 211 -3.41 8.55 -24.43
C ASP A 211 -2.00 8.37 -23.84
N GLY A 212 -1.86 7.45 -22.87
CA GLY A 212 -0.58 7.10 -22.24
C GLY A 212 -0.22 7.94 -21.01
N ARG A 213 -0.97 9.01 -20.71
CA ARG A 213 -0.75 9.85 -19.50
C ARG A 213 -0.93 9.08 -18.19
N PHE A 214 -1.68 7.98 -18.21
CA PHE A 214 -1.90 7.10 -17.05
C PHE A 214 -1.25 5.72 -17.22
N SER A 215 -0.08 5.67 -17.85
CA SER A 215 0.69 4.42 -17.95
C SER A 215 0.95 3.77 -16.58
N THR A 216 0.89 2.44 -16.53
CA THR A 216 1.26 1.64 -15.35
C THR A 216 2.73 1.83 -14.94
N ALA A 217 3.58 2.29 -15.86
CA ALA A 217 5.00 2.49 -15.60
C ALA A 217 5.28 3.58 -14.54
N TRP A 218 4.40 4.59 -14.41
CA TRP A 218 4.63 5.69 -13.46
C TRP A 218 4.45 5.25 -12.01
N PRO A 219 3.34 4.61 -11.60
CA PRO A 219 3.26 4.05 -10.26
C PRO A 219 4.28 2.92 -10.02
N ALA A 220 4.66 2.17 -11.06
CA ALA A 220 5.69 1.15 -10.95
C ALA A 220 7.06 1.73 -10.59
N ALA A 221 7.46 2.86 -11.18
CA ALA A 221 8.70 3.53 -10.83
C ALA A 221 8.76 3.90 -9.34
N LEU A 222 7.67 4.41 -8.78
CA LEU A 222 7.54 4.71 -7.34
C LEU A 222 7.57 3.44 -6.49
N ALA A 223 6.82 2.40 -6.87
CA ALA A 223 6.80 1.13 -6.14
C ALA A 223 8.20 0.50 -6.08
N LEU A 224 8.95 0.55 -7.18
CA LEU A 224 10.33 0.11 -7.23
C LEU A 224 11.23 0.95 -6.34
N TRP A 225 11.08 2.28 -6.32
CA TRP A 225 11.83 3.13 -5.41
C TRP A 225 11.59 2.73 -3.95
N PHE A 226 10.32 2.60 -3.53
CA PHE A 226 9.99 2.13 -2.17
C PHE A 226 10.48 0.72 -1.86
N ALA A 227 10.61 -0.14 -2.87
CA ALA A 227 11.15 -1.49 -2.72
C ALA A 227 12.68 -1.55 -2.72
N HIS A 228 13.38 -0.46 -3.05
CA HIS A 228 14.84 -0.45 -3.21
C HIS A 228 15.55 -0.32 -1.86
N ARG A 229 16.73 -0.94 -1.75
CA ARG A 229 17.53 -0.93 -0.53
C ARG A 229 17.95 0.47 -0.08
N ASP A 230 18.20 1.36 -1.03
CA ASP A 230 18.62 2.76 -0.77
C ASP A 230 17.45 3.68 -0.39
N CYS A 231 16.20 3.23 -0.49
CA CYS A 231 15.06 4.02 -0.03
C CYS A 231 14.99 4.01 1.49
N SER A 232 15.24 5.16 2.11
CA SER A 232 15.16 5.34 3.56
C SER A 232 13.74 5.61 4.08
N ALA A 233 12.79 5.93 3.19
CA ALA A 233 11.41 6.25 3.56
C ALA A 233 10.68 5.06 4.20
N SER A 234 9.92 5.32 5.26
CA SER A 234 9.03 4.36 5.91
C SER A 234 7.82 5.09 6.48
N GLY A 235 6.62 4.65 6.12
CA GLY A 235 5.35 5.31 6.48
C GLY A 235 4.86 6.31 5.45
N ASP A 236 5.56 6.48 4.32
CA ASP A 236 5.15 7.41 3.28
C ASP A 236 3.97 6.85 2.50
N THR A 237 2.99 7.71 2.24
CA THR A 237 1.95 7.45 1.24
C THR A 237 2.09 8.44 0.10
N VAL A 238 2.21 7.95 -1.13
CA VAL A 238 2.38 8.82 -2.30
C VAL A 238 1.32 8.51 -3.37
N ILE A 239 0.61 9.55 -3.78
CA ILE A 239 -0.30 9.54 -4.93
C ILE A 239 0.54 9.61 -6.20
N ALA A 240 0.33 8.69 -7.14
CA ALA A 240 1.13 8.58 -8.36
C ALA A 240 0.26 8.41 -9.61
N GLY A 241 0.37 9.33 -10.57
CA GLY A 241 -0.24 9.21 -11.90
C GLY A 241 -0.26 10.53 -12.65
N GLY A 242 -0.47 10.48 -13.98
CA GLY A 242 -0.46 11.69 -14.82
C GLY A 242 0.90 12.40 -14.87
N GLY A 243 2.00 11.70 -14.55
CA GLY A 243 3.32 12.30 -14.38
C GLY A 243 3.55 13.06 -13.07
N VAL A 244 2.58 13.04 -12.14
CA VAL A 244 2.63 13.76 -10.87
C VAL A 244 2.72 12.79 -9.71
N PHE A 245 3.60 13.10 -8.75
CA PHE A 245 3.82 12.35 -7.52
C PHE A 245 3.63 13.29 -6.32
N ARG A 246 2.71 12.96 -5.40
CA ARG A 246 2.36 13.82 -4.26
C ARG A 246 2.32 13.02 -2.98
N ALA A 247 3.06 13.47 -1.97
CA ALA A 247 2.92 12.93 -0.62
C ALA A 247 1.50 13.19 -0.09
N ALA A 248 0.92 12.20 0.56
CA ALA A 248 -0.33 12.28 1.30
C ALA A 248 -0.07 11.78 2.72
N ARG A 249 -0.46 12.57 3.71
CA ARG A 249 -0.27 12.24 5.13
C ARG A 249 -1.41 12.81 5.96
N TRP A 250 -1.62 12.23 7.13
CA TRP A 250 -2.49 12.81 8.15
C TRP A 250 -1.80 14.04 8.74
N VAL A 251 -2.58 15.10 8.94
CA VAL A 251 -2.15 16.33 9.60
C VAL A 251 -3.21 16.76 10.58
N GLU A 252 -2.80 17.45 11.63
CA GLU A 252 -3.66 18.14 12.58
C GLU A 252 -3.37 19.65 12.56
N GLY A 253 -4.32 20.44 13.05
CA GLY A 253 -4.10 21.86 13.29
C GLY A 253 -3.27 22.11 14.54
N GLU A 254 -2.97 23.38 14.79
CA GLU A 254 -2.38 23.81 16.06
C GLU A 254 -3.34 23.56 17.25
N GLY A 255 -4.65 23.68 17.00
CA GLY A 255 -5.69 23.59 18.03
C GLY A 255 -5.96 24.95 18.69
N LEU A 256 -6.86 24.96 19.67
CA LEU A 256 -7.18 26.14 20.46
C LEU A 256 -7.37 25.74 21.92
N GLN A 257 -6.62 26.39 22.82
CA GLN A 257 -6.89 26.33 24.24
C GLN A 257 -8.03 27.28 24.57
N ILE A 258 -9.22 26.74 24.87
CA ILE A 258 -10.38 27.57 25.23
C ILE A 258 -10.21 28.07 26.69
N PRO A 259 -10.32 29.38 26.95
CA PRO A 259 -10.26 29.91 28.30
C PRO A 259 -11.29 29.26 29.23
N GLY A 260 -10.91 28.92 30.46
CA GLY A 260 -11.81 28.26 31.40
C GLY A 260 -12.10 26.79 31.05
N PHE A 261 -11.14 26.08 30.43
CA PHE A 261 -11.28 24.69 29.96
C PHE A 261 -11.90 23.71 30.99
N ALA A 262 -11.80 23.99 32.30
CA ALA A 262 -12.44 23.20 33.35
C ALA A 262 -13.99 23.22 33.32
N GLN A 263 -14.61 24.16 32.58
CA GLN A 263 -16.06 24.35 32.51
C GLN A 263 -16.58 24.55 31.08
N ILE A 264 -15.87 24.07 30.04
CA ILE A 264 -16.30 24.26 28.65
C ILE A 264 -17.60 23.50 28.32
N GLY A 265 -18.52 24.18 27.64
CA GLY A 265 -19.76 23.61 27.12
C GLY A 265 -19.77 23.42 25.60
N ALA A 266 -20.83 22.83 25.07
CA ALA A 266 -21.01 22.67 23.62
C ALA A 266 -21.12 24.03 22.89
N GLU A 267 -21.68 25.03 23.56
CA GLU A 267 -21.81 26.40 23.06
C GLU A 267 -20.45 27.09 22.85
N ASP A 268 -19.47 26.79 23.71
CA ASP A 268 -18.11 27.31 23.54
C ASP A 268 -17.41 26.65 22.35
N ILE A 269 -17.57 25.33 22.18
CA ILE A 269 -17.08 24.62 21.00
C ILE A 269 -17.70 25.20 19.73
N ALA A 270 -19.01 25.42 19.69
CA ALA A 270 -19.69 26.02 18.55
C ALA A 270 -19.17 27.42 18.24
N ARG A 271 -18.96 28.26 19.27
CA ARG A 271 -18.40 29.61 19.15
C ARG A 271 -16.98 29.61 18.58
N HIS A 272 -16.18 28.62 18.96
CA HIS A 272 -14.77 28.52 18.58
C HIS A 272 -14.50 27.55 17.41
N TYR A 273 -15.53 26.94 16.81
CA TYR A 273 -15.36 25.83 15.88
C TYR A 273 -14.52 26.19 14.65
N ALA A 274 -14.59 27.43 14.16
CA ALA A 274 -13.78 27.91 13.04
C ALA A 274 -12.26 27.83 13.34
N ALA A 275 -11.84 28.17 14.56
CA ALA A 275 -10.46 28.05 15.00
C ALA A 275 -10.08 26.59 15.22
N ILE A 276 -10.96 25.80 15.86
CA ILE A 276 -10.75 24.36 16.12
C ILE A 276 -10.52 23.57 14.83
N ARG A 277 -11.28 23.88 13.77
CA ARG A 277 -11.15 23.18 12.47
C ARG A 277 -10.00 23.67 11.59
N SER A 278 -9.27 24.71 12.02
CA SER A 278 -8.15 25.25 11.24
C SER A 278 -7.04 24.20 11.14
N LEU A 279 -6.44 24.08 9.96
CA LEU A 279 -5.22 23.31 9.71
C LEU A 279 -4.06 24.24 9.36
N ASP A 280 -4.13 25.52 9.72
CA ASP A 280 -3.04 26.48 9.50
C ASP A 280 -2.40 26.85 10.85
N PRO A 281 -1.13 26.46 11.11
CA PRO A 281 -0.30 25.60 10.26
C PRO A 281 -0.73 24.12 10.31
N ALA A 282 -0.41 23.37 9.25
CA ALA A 282 -0.71 21.95 9.15
C ALA A 282 0.44 21.13 9.74
N ILE A 283 0.17 20.41 10.82
CA ILE A 283 1.19 19.72 11.60
C ILE A 283 1.07 18.21 11.39
N GLY A 284 2.15 17.58 10.92
CA GLY A 284 2.22 16.13 10.81
C GLY A 284 2.60 15.50 12.14
N GLN A 285 2.13 14.27 12.38
CA GLN A 285 2.54 13.45 13.51
C GLN A 285 3.27 12.20 13.05
N ASP A 286 4.35 11.83 13.73
CA ASP A 286 5.04 10.58 13.46
C ASP A 286 4.34 9.39 14.14
N SER A 287 3.73 9.60 15.30
CA SER A 287 3.05 8.54 16.06
C SER A 287 1.85 9.04 16.86
N ALA A 288 1.03 8.10 17.33
CA ALA A 288 -0.03 8.42 18.30
C ALA A 288 0.53 8.98 19.61
N ASP A 289 1.75 8.57 20.01
CA ASP A 289 2.42 9.08 21.21
C ASP A 289 2.81 10.55 21.07
N ASP A 290 3.18 11.00 19.86
CA ASP A 290 3.46 12.42 19.60
C ASP A 290 2.21 13.29 19.76
N CYS A 291 1.09 12.81 19.20
CA CYS A 291 -0.22 13.43 19.39
C CYS A 291 -0.58 13.48 20.88
N PHE A 292 -0.44 12.37 21.62
CA PHE A 292 -0.70 12.32 23.05
C PHE A 292 0.18 13.29 23.85
N ARG A 293 1.49 13.35 23.56
CA ARG A 293 2.42 14.28 24.21
C ARG A 293 2.04 15.73 23.98
N ARG A 294 1.60 16.10 22.77
CA ARG A 294 1.09 17.46 22.50
C ARG A 294 -0.14 17.80 23.34
N VAL A 295 -1.09 16.87 23.44
CA VAL A 295 -2.29 17.07 24.26
C VAL A 295 -1.93 17.25 25.73
N VAL A 296 -1.04 16.41 26.26
CA VAL A 296 -0.58 16.53 27.66
C VAL A 296 0.16 17.84 27.89
N ALA A 297 1.01 18.28 26.96
CA ALA A 297 1.73 19.55 27.07
C ALA A 297 0.78 20.75 27.10
N ALA A 298 -0.31 20.73 26.32
CA ALA A 298 -1.32 21.79 26.31
C ALA A 298 -2.17 21.83 27.59
N ALA A 299 -2.22 20.74 28.36
CA ALA A 299 -2.98 20.65 29.60
C ALA A 299 -2.15 20.99 30.86
N ALA A 300 -0.84 21.21 30.72
CA ALA A 300 0.01 21.58 31.84
C ALA A 300 -0.39 22.97 32.38
N PRO A 301 -0.43 23.18 33.71
CA PRO A 301 -0.68 24.50 34.26
C PRO A 301 0.43 25.47 33.84
N ASP A 302 0.07 26.72 33.54
CA ASP A 302 1.05 27.79 33.33
C ASP A 302 1.98 27.85 34.55
N SER A 303 3.28 27.64 34.33
CA SER A 303 4.32 27.72 35.36
C SER A 303 4.55 29.13 35.87
#